data_AF-A0A7V9ZD37-F1
#
_entry.id   AF-A0A7V9ZD37-F1
#
_cell.length_a   1.000
_cell.length_b   1.000
_cell.length_c   1.000
_cell.angle_alpha   90.00
_cell.angle_beta   90.00
_cell.angle_gamma   90.00
#
_symmetry.space_group_name_H-M   'P 1'
#
loop_
_entity.id
_entity.type
_entity.pdbx_description
1 polymer ?
#
loop_
_entity_poly.entity_id
_entity_poly.type
_entity_poly.pdbx_seq_one_letter_code
_entity_poly.pdbx_strand_id
1 'polypeptide(L)'
;MYTNVNLVAPIGALLFLGTAFLIACLLLLLIFCVITKRFSLTKFSALAIVVVAALYLSLLMLFSWTSVEKVLARGEEKHFCEIDCHLAYSVLDSQPTKTLGTAPNQLTAAGLFRVITIKTRFDEKTISSTRGNALLYPNSRVLVVVDDNGKQFFPSIDAERLLQGSNQAGMPFTTPLRPGENYQTTIVFDLPADIQSPTLLIHEGEPQTRFVIGHENSLLHKQTRFQI
;
A
#
# COMPACT_ATOMS: atom_id res chain seq x y z
N MET A 1 15.51 16.61 4.78
CA MET A 1 14.95 16.23 6.10
C MET A 1 13.79 15.29 5.87
N TYR A 2 14.01 13.97 6.02
CA TYR A 2 12.99 12.94 5.92
C TYR A 2 12.25 12.82 7.25
N THR A 3 11.44 13.82 7.56
CA THR A 3 10.53 13.84 8.70
C THR A 3 9.17 14.10 8.11
N ASN A 4 8.21 13.16 8.13
CA ASN A 4 6.75 13.45 8.13
C ASN A 4 5.80 12.22 8.05
N VAL A 5 6.17 11.01 8.50
CA VAL A 5 5.13 9.94 8.67
C VAL A 5 5.34 8.98 9.86
N ASN A 6 6.55 8.91 10.44
CA ASN A 6 6.90 7.85 11.40
C ASN A 6 6.12 7.86 12.73
N LEU A 7 5.66 9.02 13.21
CA LEU A 7 4.81 9.07 14.42
C LEU A 7 3.33 8.87 14.09
N VAL A 8 2.90 9.23 12.88
CA VAL A 8 1.49 9.25 12.48
C VAL A 8 0.99 7.82 12.27
N ALA A 9 1.78 6.95 11.62
CA ALA A 9 1.39 5.57 11.35
C ALA A 9 1.05 4.75 12.62
N PRO A 10 1.91 4.69 13.66
CA PRO A 10 1.58 3.94 14.88
C PRO A 10 0.42 4.59 15.66
N ILE A 11 0.31 5.92 15.67
CA ILE A 11 -0.83 6.60 16.31
C ILE A 11 -2.13 6.26 15.57
N GLY A 12 -2.13 6.29 14.24
CA GLY A 12 -3.28 5.90 13.42
C GLY A 12 -3.71 4.46 13.69
N ALA A 13 -2.76 3.54 13.77
CA ALA A 13 -3.03 2.14 14.11
C ALA A 13 -3.59 1.97 15.54
N LEU A 14 -3.04 2.67 16.53
CA LEU A 14 -3.53 2.65 17.91
C LEU A 14 -4.93 3.25 18.04
N LEU A 15 -5.21 4.36 17.33
CA LEU A 15 -6.55 4.95 17.28
C LEU A 15 -7.55 3.99 16.64
N PHE A 16 -7.17 3.31 15.55
CA PHE A 16 -8.01 2.31 14.90
C PHE A 16 -8.33 1.15 15.85
N LEU A 17 -7.31 0.52 16.44
CA LEU A 17 -7.47 -0.61 17.35
C LEU A 17 -8.21 -0.23 18.63
N GLY A 18 -7.89 0.93 19.21
CA GLY A 18 -8.56 1.45 20.40
C GLY A 18 -10.03 1.76 20.14
N THR A 19 -10.36 2.34 18.99
CA THR A 19 -11.75 2.61 18.59
C THR A 19 -12.51 1.30 18.35
N ALA A 20 -11.90 0.34 17.66
CA ALA A 20 -12.50 -0.98 17.43
C ALA A 20 -12.78 -1.71 18.74
N PHE A 21 -11.82 -1.69 19.68
CA PHE A 21 -11.98 -2.27 21.01
C PHE A 21 -13.11 -1.59 21.80
N LEU A 22 -13.14 -0.25 21.83
CA LEU A 22 -14.19 0.50 22.50
C LEU A 22 -15.58 0.19 21.93
N ILE A 23 -15.71 0.14 20.60
CA ILE A 23 -16.96 -0.24 19.93
C ILE A 23 -17.35 -1.68 20.30
N ALA A 24 -16.41 -2.62 20.34
CA ALA A 24 -16.69 -4.00 20.77
C ALA A 24 -17.21 -4.06 22.21
N CYS A 25 -16.60 -3.33 23.15
CA CYS A 25 -17.09 -3.23 24.53
C CYS A 25 -18.49 -2.61 24.61
N LEU A 26 -18.75 -1.54 23.86
CA LEU A 26 -20.07 -0.91 23.81
C LEU A 26 -21.13 -1.82 23.19
N LEU A 27 -20.78 -2.62 22.17
CA LEU A 27 -21.67 -3.61 21.57
C LEU A 27 -22.00 -4.73 22.56
N LEU A 28 -21.03 -5.23 23.31
CA LEU A 28 -21.27 -6.22 24.37
C LEU A 28 -22.18 -5.64 25.47
N LEU A 29 -21.94 -4.39 25.88
CA LEU A 29 -22.80 -3.67 26.82
C LEU A 29 -24.22 -3.49 26.27
N LEU A 30 -24.35 -3.15 24.98
CA LEU A 30 -25.63 -2.99 24.30
C LEU A 30 -26.41 -4.31 24.32
N ILE A 31 -25.78 -5.41 23.93
CA ILE A 31 -26.38 -6.76 23.95
C ILE A 31 -26.84 -7.12 25.37
N PHE A 32 -25.98 -6.92 26.37
CA PHE A 32 -26.31 -7.16 27.78
C PHE A 32 -27.51 -6.30 28.25
N CYS A 33 -27.55 -5.03 27.86
CA CYS A 33 -28.64 -4.12 28.23
C CYS A 33 -29.97 -4.49 27.55
N VAL A 34 -29.93 -4.97 26.30
CA VAL A 34 -31.09 -5.48 25.57
C VAL A 34 -31.65 -6.73 26.26
N ILE A 35 -30.78 -7.68 26.63
CA ILE A 35 -31.18 -8.93 27.32
C ILE A 35 -31.79 -8.62 28.70
N THR A 36 -31.18 -7.71 29.45
CA THR A 36 -31.66 -7.30 30.79
C THR A 36 -32.82 -6.28 30.74
N LYS A 37 -33.31 -5.94 29.54
CA LYS A 37 -34.42 -5.00 29.30
C LYS A 37 -34.20 -3.61 29.92
N ARG A 38 -32.93 -3.18 30.05
CA ARG A 38 -32.55 -1.87 30.57
C ARG A 38 -32.55 -0.80 29.47
N PHE A 39 -33.75 -0.44 29.01
CA PHE A 39 -33.96 0.41 27.83
C PHE A 39 -33.24 1.78 27.86
N SER A 40 -33.05 2.37 29.04
CA SER A 40 -32.29 3.63 29.18
C SER A 40 -30.81 3.45 28.79
N LEU A 41 -30.17 2.39 29.29
CA LEU A 41 -28.78 2.07 28.98
C LEU A 41 -28.60 1.59 27.53
N THR A 42 -29.61 0.92 26.96
CA THR A 42 -29.62 0.56 25.54
C THR A 42 -29.53 1.79 24.65
N LYS A 43 -30.34 2.83 24.91
CA LYS A 43 -30.29 4.09 24.14
C LYS A 43 -28.95 4.79 24.29
N PHE A 44 -28.43 4.84 25.51
CA PHE A 44 -27.12 5.44 25.78
C PHE A 44 -25.99 4.72 25.05
N SER A 45 -25.92 3.38 25.15
CA SER A 45 -24.88 2.59 24.49
C SER A 45 -24.97 2.70 22.96
N ALA A 46 -26.18 2.64 22.40
CA ALA A 46 -26.39 2.83 20.96
C ALA A 46 -25.93 4.22 20.49
N LEU A 47 -26.29 5.28 21.23
CA LEU A 47 -25.85 6.64 20.93
C LEU A 47 -24.32 6.77 21.04
N ALA A 48 -23.71 6.19 22.07
CA ALA A 48 -22.27 6.22 22.27
C ALA A 48 -21.52 5.56 21.09
N ILE A 49 -22.00 4.42 20.59
CA ILE A 49 -21.42 3.76 19.40
C ILE A 49 -21.46 4.69 18.19
N VAL A 50 -22.62 5.31 17.92
CA VAL A 50 -22.79 6.22 16.78
C VAL A 50 -21.86 7.42 16.90
N VAL A 51 -21.77 8.03 18.08
CA VAL A 51 -20.90 9.20 18.32
C VAL A 51 -19.43 8.83 18.11
N VAL A 52 -18.96 7.72 18.69
CA VAL A 52 -17.58 7.25 18.54
C VAL A 52 -17.25 6.97 17.08
N ALA A 53 -18.12 6.27 16.36
CA ALA A 53 -17.93 5.98 14.94
C ALA A 53 -17.91 7.25 14.08
N ALA A 54 -18.80 8.21 14.35
CA ALA A 54 -18.86 9.47 13.63
C ALA A 54 -17.62 10.34 13.87
N LEU A 55 -17.12 10.40 15.12
CA LEU A 55 -15.89 11.12 15.45
C LEU A 55 -14.68 10.51 14.72
N TYR A 56 -14.56 9.18 14.73
CA TYR A 56 -13.48 8.49 14.04
C TYR A 56 -13.52 8.74 12.53
N LEU A 57 -14.69 8.59 11.91
CA LEU A 57 -14.87 8.83 10.48
C LEU A 57 -14.55 10.29 10.10
N SER A 58 -14.95 11.24 10.95
CA SER A 58 -14.67 12.67 10.73
C SER A 58 -13.16 12.95 10.75
N LEU A 59 -12.43 12.35 11.70
CA LEU A 59 -10.97 12.46 11.75
C LEU A 59 -10.31 11.82 10.53
N LEU A 60 -10.76 10.62 10.14
CA LEU A 60 -10.25 9.94 8.95
C LEU A 60 -10.42 10.82 7.70
N MET A 61 -11.60 11.38 7.50
CA MET A 61 -11.90 12.26 6.37
C MET A 61 -11.08 13.54 6.39
N LEU A 62 -10.89 14.15 7.57
CA LEU A 62 -10.08 15.36 7.71
C LEU A 62 -8.64 15.13 7.25
N PHE A 63 -8.00 14.05 7.72
CA PHE A 63 -6.64 13.70 7.32
C PHE A 63 -6.54 13.39 5.83
N SER A 64 -7.49 12.62 5.29
CA SER A 64 -7.59 12.34 3.87
C SER A 64 -7.71 13.61 3.03
N TRP A 65 -8.53 14.58 3.45
CA TRP A 65 -8.69 15.85 2.73
C TRP A 65 -7.43 16.69 2.74
N THR A 66 -6.70 16.72 3.87
CA THR A 66 -5.46 17.51 4.02
C THR A 66 -4.24 16.86 3.38
N SER A 67 -4.36 15.62 2.88
CA SER A 67 -3.26 14.91 2.25
C SER A 67 -2.90 15.47 0.87
N VAL A 68 -1.65 15.27 0.46
CA VAL A 68 -1.10 15.84 -0.79
C VAL A 68 -0.70 14.71 -1.72
N GLU A 69 -1.03 14.87 -3.01
CA GLU A 69 -0.56 13.96 -4.05
C GLU A 69 0.91 14.23 -4.36
N LYS A 70 1.69 13.16 -4.48
CA LYS A 70 3.13 13.27 -4.78
C LYS A 70 3.50 12.30 -5.88
N VAL A 71 4.14 12.80 -6.92
CA VAL A 71 4.78 11.97 -7.95
C VAL A 71 6.27 11.98 -7.69
N LEU A 72 6.80 10.79 -7.43
CA LEU A 72 8.22 10.53 -7.17
C LEU A 72 8.96 10.35 -8.48
N ALA A 73 10.10 11.02 -8.62
CA ALA A 73 10.98 10.83 -9.76
C ALA A 73 11.65 9.44 -9.70
N ARG A 74 12.20 8.99 -10.84
CA ARG A 74 12.98 7.74 -10.87
C ARG A 74 14.14 7.81 -9.88
N GLY A 75 14.33 6.74 -9.11
CA GLY A 75 15.31 6.66 -8.03
C GLY A 75 14.89 7.26 -6.69
N GLU A 76 13.79 8.03 -6.62
CA GLU A 76 13.25 8.48 -5.34
C GLU A 76 12.57 7.33 -4.58
N GLU A 77 12.73 7.32 -3.26
CA GLU A 77 12.24 6.26 -2.40
C GLU A 77 10.88 6.60 -1.78
N LYS A 78 9.94 5.65 -1.86
CA LYS A 78 8.72 5.60 -1.05
C LYS A 78 8.92 4.60 0.09
N HIS A 79 8.71 5.05 1.32
CA HIS A 79 8.85 4.21 2.51
C HIS A 79 7.50 3.65 2.95
N PHE A 80 7.48 2.37 3.27
CA PHE A 80 6.35 1.66 3.87
C PHE A 80 6.73 1.20 5.26
N CYS A 81 5.83 1.40 6.21
CA CYS A 81 6.02 0.98 7.58
C CYS A 81 5.68 -0.50 7.75
N GLU A 82 6.69 -1.29 8.09
CA GLU A 82 6.49 -2.59 8.70
C GLU A 82 6.44 -2.44 10.23
N ILE A 83 6.15 -3.51 10.96
CA ILE A 83 5.94 -3.47 12.43
C ILE A 83 7.12 -2.82 13.16
N ASP A 84 8.36 -3.05 12.71
CA ASP A 84 9.59 -2.66 13.40
C ASP A 84 10.61 -1.92 12.52
N CYS A 85 10.28 -1.64 11.25
CA CYS A 85 11.21 -1.09 10.27
C CYS A 85 10.51 -0.54 9.03
N HIS A 86 11.26 0.09 8.11
CA HIS A 86 10.73 0.52 6.83
C HIS A 86 11.34 -0.25 5.65
N LEU A 87 10.48 -0.55 4.68
CA LEU A 87 10.88 -0.94 3.34
C LEU A 87 10.77 0.26 2.40
N ALA A 88 11.83 0.52 1.65
CA ALA A 88 11.91 1.59 0.67
C ALA A 88 11.79 1.00 -0.74
N TYR A 89 10.89 1.56 -1.55
CA TYR A 89 10.72 1.19 -2.96
C TYR A 89 11.09 2.37 -3.84
N SER A 90 11.80 2.11 -4.94
CA SER A 90 12.12 3.10 -5.97
C SER A 90 12.06 2.49 -7.36
N VAL A 91 11.61 3.27 -8.34
CA VAL A 91 11.67 2.87 -9.75
C VAL A 91 13.06 3.18 -10.28
N LEU A 92 13.79 2.15 -10.72
CA LEU A 92 15.12 2.30 -11.32
C LEU A 92 15.03 2.58 -12.81
N ASP A 93 14.22 1.78 -13.52
CA ASP A 93 14.07 1.88 -14.96
C ASP A 93 12.63 1.57 -15.39
N SER A 94 12.25 2.15 -16.51
CA SER A 94 10.99 1.82 -17.17
C SER A 94 11.10 2.01 -18.68
N GLN A 95 10.86 0.92 -19.41
CA GLN A 95 11.07 0.84 -20.85
C GLN A 95 9.79 0.36 -21.55
N PRO A 96 9.33 1.07 -22.59
CA PRO A 96 8.27 0.58 -23.46
C PRO A 96 8.82 -0.42 -24.48
N THR A 97 8.11 -1.51 -24.71
CA THR A 97 8.38 -2.46 -25.81
C THR A 97 7.09 -2.98 -26.39
N LYS A 98 7.06 -3.25 -27.71
CA LYS A 98 5.89 -3.87 -28.36
C LYS A 98 5.87 -5.38 -28.16
N THR A 99 7.03 -5.99 -27.95
CA THR A 99 7.17 -7.45 -27.84
C THR A 99 8.04 -7.85 -26.66
N LEU A 100 7.74 -8.99 -26.06
CA LEU A 100 8.52 -9.60 -24.98
C LEU A 100 8.89 -11.04 -25.30
N GLY A 101 10.09 -11.44 -24.87
CA GLY A 101 10.67 -12.76 -25.13
C GLY A 101 11.20 -12.94 -26.55
N THR A 102 11.59 -14.17 -26.86
CA THR A 102 12.14 -14.59 -28.15
C THR A 102 11.25 -15.68 -28.77
N ALA A 103 11.28 -15.79 -30.10
CA ALA A 103 10.56 -16.85 -30.81
C ALA A 103 11.03 -18.24 -30.33
N PRO A 104 10.12 -19.22 -30.12
CA PRO A 104 8.70 -19.20 -30.49
C PRO A 104 7.75 -18.60 -29.43
N ASN A 105 8.21 -18.29 -28.23
CA ASN A 105 7.36 -17.86 -27.09
C ASN A 105 7.25 -16.33 -26.98
N GLN A 106 7.34 -15.61 -28.10
CA GLN A 106 7.27 -14.16 -28.11
C GLN A 106 5.83 -13.69 -27.89
N LEU A 107 5.65 -12.76 -26.96
CA LEU A 107 4.37 -12.08 -26.75
C LEU A 107 4.39 -10.70 -27.42
N THR A 108 3.24 -10.30 -27.98
CA THR A 108 3.03 -8.96 -28.53
C THR A 108 1.98 -8.25 -27.71
N ALA A 109 2.28 -7.02 -27.26
CA ALA A 109 1.36 -6.22 -26.46
C ALA A 109 0.14 -5.80 -27.28
N ALA A 110 -1.03 -5.73 -26.64
CA ALA A 110 -2.21 -5.10 -27.23
C ALA A 110 -1.92 -3.63 -27.55
N GLY A 111 -1.36 -2.90 -26.58
CA GLY A 111 -0.81 -1.56 -26.80
C GLY A 111 0.72 -1.59 -26.76
N LEU A 112 1.30 -1.31 -25.61
CA LEU A 112 2.74 -1.37 -25.35
C LEU A 112 2.97 -2.03 -23.99
N PHE A 113 3.90 -2.99 -23.97
CA PHE A 113 4.40 -3.48 -22.70
C PHE A 113 5.25 -2.39 -22.05
N ARG A 114 4.94 -2.07 -20.80
CA ARG A 114 5.78 -1.25 -19.95
C ARG A 114 6.51 -2.17 -18.98
N VAL A 115 7.80 -2.35 -19.21
CA VAL A 115 8.69 -3.15 -18.35
C VAL A 115 9.27 -2.21 -17.30
N ILE A 116 8.98 -2.44 -16.02
CA ILE A 116 9.39 -1.57 -14.92
C ILE A 116 10.28 -2.36 -13.97
N THR A 117 11.47 -1.83 -13.71
CA THR A 117 12.40 -2.39 -12.71
C THR A 117 12.34 -1.57 -11.43
N ILE A 118 11.98 -2.24 -10.34
CA ILE A 118 11.76 -1.64 -9.03
C ILE A 118 12.80 -2.19 -8.08
N LYS A 119 13.43 -1.30 -7.31
CA LYS A 119 14.32 -1.68 -6.21
C LYS A 119 13.54 -1.67 -4.91
N THR A 120 13.63 -2.77 -4.18
CA THR A 120 13.17 -2.87 -2.78
C THR A 120 14.39 -2.88 -1.88
N ARG A 121 14.43 -2.00 -0.88
CA ARG A 121 15.52 -1.88 0.09
C ARG A 121 14.98 -1.93 1.51
N PHE A 122 15.64 -2.69 2.37
CA PHE A 122 15.44 -2.58 3.80
C PHE A 122 16.16 -1.33 4.31
N ASP A 123 15.44 -0.39 4.93
CA ASP A 123 16.05 0.78 5.57
C ASP A 123 16.55 0.49 6.99
N GLU A 124 17.84 0.15 7.10
CA GLU A 124 18.51 -0.21 8.35
C GLU A 124 18.54 0.92 9.40
N LYS A 125 18.27 2.17 8.99
CA LYS A 125 18.23 3.32 9.92
C LYS A 125 16.94 3.40 10.73
N THR A 126 15.96 2.55 10.40
CA THR A 126 14.60 2.60 10.97
C THR A 126 14.33 1.47 11.96
N ILE A 127 15.31 0.60 12.19
CA ILE A 127 15.17 -0.55 13.10
C ILE A 127 15.47 -0.18 14.55
N SER A 128 14.85 -0.89 15.48
CA SER A 128 15.27 -0.89 16.89
C SER A 128 16.70 -1.41 17.04
N SER A 129 17.45 -0.85 18.00
CA SER A 129 18.78 -1.34 18.39
C SER A 129 18.79 -2.80 18.87
N THR A 130 17.63 -3.35 19.26
CA THR A 130 17.47 -4.71 19.75
C THR A 130 17.00 -5.73 18.69
N ARG A 131 16.68 -5.29 17.46
CA ARG A 131 16.12 -6.17 16.40
C ARG A 131 17.10 -7.26 15.95
N GLY A 132 18.39 -6.94 15.88
CA GLY A 132 19.40 -7.80 15.28
C GLY A 132 19.26 -7.95 13.75
N ASN A 133 19.89 -8.99 13.19
CA ASN A 133 20.02 -9.21 11.73
C ASN A 133 18.95 -10.17 11.15
N ALA A 134 17.78 -10.30 11.78
CA ALA A 134 16.74 -11.24 11.34
C ALA A 134 16.12 -10.85 9.99
N LEU A 135 15.63 -11.86 9.26
CA LEU A 135 14.88 -11.67 8.01
C LEU A 135 13.56 -10.94 8.28
N LEU A 136 13.21 -10.02 7.39
CA LEU A 136 11.89 -9.40 7.28
C LEU A 136 11.19 -9.97 6.06
N TYR A 137 9.93 -10.36 6.24
CA TYR A 137 9.05 -10.77 5.15
C TYR A 137 8.15 -9.58 4.81
N PRO A 138 8.27 -9.00 3.61
CA PRO A 138 7.43 -7.86 3.22
C PRO A 138 5.94 -8.21 3.28
N ASN A 139 5.10 -7.28 3.77
CA ASN A 139 3.66 -7.38 3.64
C ASN A 139 3.23 -7.33 2.16
N SER A 140 1.97 -7.67 1.88
CA SER A 140 1.48 -7.72 0.51
C SER A 140 1.52 -6.33 -0.14
N ARG A 141 1.94 -6.29 -1.40
CA ARG A 141 1.97 -5.07 -2.22
C ARG A 141 1.12 -5.26 -3.45
N VAL A 142 0.30 -4.25 -3.73
CA VAL A 142 -0.47 -4.15 -4.96
C VAL A 142 0.20 -3.09 -5.81
N LEU A 143 0.46 -3.46 -7.07
CA LEU A 143 1.05 -2.59 -8.06
C LEU A 143 0.03 -2.34 -9.16
N VAL A 144 -0.23 -1.07 -9.45
CA VAL A 144 -1.09 -0.66 -10.54
C VAL A 144 -0.50 0.54 -11.25
N VAL A 145 -0.60 0.56 -12.57
CA VAL A 145 -0.38 1.78 -13.35
C VAL A 145 -1.67 2.58 -13.35
N VAL A 146 -1.58 3.87 -13.08
CA VAL A 146 -2.72 4.81 -13.06
C VAL A 146 -2.47 5.88 -14.10
N ASP A 147 -3.48 6.12 -14.94
CA ASP A 147 -3.48 7.23 -15.90
C ASP A 147 -4.08 8.53 -15.30
N ASP A 148 -4.06 9.58 -16.10
CA ASP A 148 -4.53 10.93 -15.77
C ASP A 148 -6.03 10.96 -15.42
N ASN A 149 -6.79 10.00 -15.96
CA ASN A 149 -8.22 9.84 -15.71
C ASN A 149 -8.51 8.98 -14.47
N GLY A 150 -7.47 8.46 -13.81
CA GLY A 150 -7.60 7.57 -12.65
C GLY A 150 -7.90 6.11 -13.00
N LYS A 151 -7.82 5.72 -14.28
CA LYS A 151 -7.99 4.33 -14.71
C LYS A 151 -6.77 3.52 -14.27
N GLN A 152 -7.04 2.35 -13.70
CA GLN A 152 -6.02 1.45 -13.17
C GLN A 152 -5.77 0.29 -14.12
N PHE A 153 -4.49 -0.06 -14.28
CA PHE A 153 -4.02 -1.19 -15.06
C PHE A 153 -3.16 -2.09 -14.17
N PHE A 154 -3.46 -3.38 -14.15
CA PHE A 154 -2.75 -4.38 -13.37
C PHE A 154 -1.62 -5.02 -14.20
N PRO A 155 -0.65 -5.68 -13.55
CA PRO A 155 0.39 -6.42 -14.26
C PRO A 155 -0.18 -7.47 -15.20
N SER A 156 0.48 -7.67 -16.35
CA SER A 156 0.09 -8.66 -17.35
C SER A 156 0.56 -10.05 -16.91
N ILE A 157 -0.39 -10.91 -16.53
CA ILE A 157 -0.13 -12.27 -16.05
C ILE A 157 0.69 -13.08 -17.07
N ASP A 158 0.38 -12.97 -18.37
CA ASP A 158 1.08 -13.73 -19.40
C ASP A 158 2.50 -13.23 -19.63
N ALA A 159 2.71 -11.90 -19.58
CA ALA A 159 4.03 -11.32 -19.70
C ALA A 159 4.90 -11.60 -18.46
N GLU A 160 4.32 -11.58 -17.26
CA GLU A 160 5.02 -11.97 -16.03
C GLU A 160 5.42 -13.44 -16.03
N ARG A 161 4.53 -14.34 -16.49
CA ARG A 161 4.86 -15.77 -16.63
C ARG A 161 6.03 -15.98 -17.59
N LEU A 162 6.06 -15.25 -18.71
CA LEU A 162 7.16 -15.30 -19.66
C LEU A 162 8.47 -14.76 -19.04
N LEU A 163 8.39 -13.65 -18.30
CA LEU A 163 9.55 -13.09 -17.60
C LEU A 163 10.11 -14.00 -16.53
N GLN A 164 9.27 -14.68 -15.73
CA GLN A 164 9.72 -15.62 -14.71
C GLN A 164 10.47 -16.82 -15.29
N GLY A 165 10.14 -17.22 -16.53
CA GLY A 165 10.92 -18.21 -17.29
C GLY A 165 12.25 -17.67 -17.83
N SER A 166 12.56 -16.40 -17.62
CA SER A 166 13.78 -15.72 -18.09
C SER A 166 14.59 -15.18 -16.90
N ASN A 167 15.88 -14.94 -17.10
CA ASN A 167 16.74 -14.31 -16.07
C ASN A 167 16.43 -12.81 -15.84
N GLN A 168 15.35 -12.26 -16.42
CA GLN A 168 15.02 -10.83 -16.38
C GLN A 168 13.99 -10.43 -15.30
N ALA A 169 13.28 -11.39 -14.69
CA ALA A 169 12.25 -11.10 -13.69
C ALA A 169 12.78 -10.51 -12.37
N GLY A 170 14.06 -10.76 -12.04
CA GLY A 170 14.60 -10.42 -10.72
C GLY A 170 13.99 -11.29 -9.61
N MET A 171 13.94 -10.76 -8.39
CA MET A 171 13.37 -11.44 -7.22
C MET A 171 11.90 -11.04 -6.99
N PRO A 172 11.03 -11.92 -6.49
CA PRO A 172 9.65 -11.57 -6.12
C PRO A 172 9.55 -10.45 -5.07
N PHE A 173 8.45 -9.69 -5.08
CA PHE A 173 8.15 -8.65 -4.07
C PHE A 173 8.01 -9.16 -2.63
N THR A 174 7.84 -10.49 -2.48
CA THR A 174 7.74 -11.18 -1.19
C THR A 174 9.09 -11.74 -0.71
N THR A 175 10.18 -11.52 -1.46
CA THR A 175 11.50 -12.02 -1.08
C THR A 175 11.92 -11.39 0.25
N PRO A 176 12.33 -12.21 1.23
CA PRO A 176 12.74 -11.70 2.53
C PRO A 176 14.08 -10.99 2.44
N LEU A 177 14.25 -9.97 3.29
CA LEU A 177 15.43 -9.09 3.33
C LEU A 177 15.98 -8.99 4.75
N ARG A 178 17.30 -8.89 4.88
CA ARG A 178 17.98 -8.45 6.11
C ARG A 178 18.19 -6.92 6.11
N PRO A 179 18.44 -6.31 7.28
CA PRO A 179 18.81 -4.90 7.37
C PRO A 179 19.92 -4.51 6.37
N GLY A 180 19.65 -3.48 5.56
CA GLY A 180 20.57 -2.96 4.54
C GLY A 180 20.57 -3.71 3.21
N GLU A 181 19.96 -4.90 3.14
CA GLU A 181 19.82 -5.62 1.88
C GLU A 181 18.83 -4.94 0.93
N ASN A 182 19.00 -5.21 -0.35
CA ASN A 182 18.08 -4.79 -1.40
C ASN A 182 18.05 -5.82 -2.53
N TYR A 183 16.95 -5.85 -3.27
CA TYR A 183 16.83 -6.60 -4.50
C TYR A 183 16.08 -5.79 -5.56
N GLN A 184 16.09 -6.28 -6.79
CA GLN A 184 15.32 -5.73 -7.89
C GLN A 184 14.25 -6.71 -8.34
N THR A 185 13.09 -6.18 -8.70
CA THR A 185 11.99 -6.92 -9.31
C THR A 185 11.58 -6.23 -10.59
N THR A 186 11.37 -7.01 -11.64
CA THR A 186 10.86 -6.53 -12.93
C THR A 186 9.40 -6.94 -13.07
N ILE A 187 8.53 -5.97 -13.32
CA ILE A 187 7.10 -6.17 -13.56
C ILE A 187 6.73 -5.63 -14.94
N VAL A 188 5.73 -6.24 -15.57
CA VAL A 188 5.24 -5.83 -16.88
C VAL A 188 3.77 -5.50 -16.84
N PHE A 189 3.41 -4.37 -17.43
CA PHE A 189 2.04 -3.97 -17.72
C PHE A 189 1.82 -3.97 -19.23
N ASP A 190 0.66 -4.41 -19.71
CA ASP A 190 0.20 -4.14 -21.08
C ASP A 190 -0.69 -2.91 -21.06
N LEU A 191 -0.17 -1.78 -21.52
CA LEU A 191 -0.84 -0.49 -21.47
C LEU A 191 -1.37 -0.12 -22.86
N PRO A 192 -2.54 0.52 -22.96
CA PRO A 192 -3.01 1.11 -24.21
C PRO A 192 -1.98 2.05 -24.83
N ALA A 193 -1.92 2.11 -26.16
CA ALA A 193 -0.94 2.94 -26.88
C ALA A 193 -1.19 4.45 -26.72
N ASP A 194 -2.42 4.83 -26.37
CA ASP A 194 -2.89 6.21 -26.17
C ASP A 194 -2.85 6.67 -24.71
N ILE A 195 -2.31 5.85 -23.79
CA ILE A 195 -2.22 6.18 -22.37
C ILE A 195 -1.44 7.49 -22.16
N GLN A 196 -2.05 8.41 -21.41
CA GLN A 196 -1.45 9.68 -21.02
C GLN A 196 -0.87 9.57 -19.61
N SER A 197 0.23 10.31 -19.39
CA SER A 197 1.01 10.45 -18.15
C SER A 197 0.93 9.26 -17.16
N PRO A 198 1.24 8.02 -17.60
CA PRO A 198 1.11 6.85 -16.74
C PRO A 198 2.05 6.96 -15.54
N THR A 199 1.53 6.67 -14.36
CA THR A 199 2.31 6.64 -13.12
C THR A 199 2.12 5.29 -12.44
N LEU A 200 3.17 4.78 -11.78
CA LEU A 200 3.08 3.55 -11.00
C LEU A 200 2.64 3.87 -9.57
N LEU A 201 1.56 3.26 -9.13
CA LEU A 201 1.16 3.22 -7.74
C LEU A 201 1.56 1.86 -7.15
N ILE A 202 2.34 1.91 -6.07
CA ILE A 202 2.58 0.77 -5.18
C ILE A 202 1.85 1.09 -3.88
N HIS A 203 1.00 0.20 -3.39
CA HIS A 203 0.29 0.38 -2.13
C HIS A 203 0.09 -0.95 -1.39
N GLU A 204 -0.31 -0.90 -0.11
CA GLU A 204 -0.57 -2.12 0.68
C GLU A 204 -1.83 -2.85 0.19
N GLY A 205 -1.82 -4.18 0.22
CA GLY A 205 -2.93 -5.02 -0.22
C GLY A 205 -4.00 -5.27 0.85
N GLU A 206 -3.67 -4.99 2.11
CA GLU A 206 -4.48 -5.29 3.28
C GLU A 206 -5.70 -4.36 3.39
N PRO A 207 -6.95 -4.87 3.39
CA PRO A 207 -8.15 -4.04 3.33
C PRO A 207 -8.37 -3.19 4.59
N GLN A 208 -7.89 -3.63 5.76
CA GLN A 208 -8.02 -2.90 7.02
C GLN A 208 -7.30 -1.54 7.00
N THR A 209 -6.28 -1.38 6.16
CA THR A 209 -5.49 -0.15 6.03
C THR A 209 -6.33 1.03 5.53
N ARG A 210 -7.47 0.76 4.89
CA ARG A 210 -8.46 1.78 4.46
C ARG A 210 -9.15 2.51 5.61
N PHE A 211 -9.07 1.94 6.81
CA PHE A 211 -9.68 2.51 8.02
C PHE A 211 -8.64 3.15 8.94
N VAL A 212 -7.36 3.19 8.56
CA VAL A 212 -6.29 3.75 9.38
C VAL A 212 -6.11 5.24 9.07
N ILE A 213 -6.31 6.09 10.06
CA ILE A 213 -6.19 7.56 9.89
C ILE A 213 -4.79 7.92 9.38
N GLY A 214 -4.73 8.70 8.30
CA GLY A 214 -3.48 9.14 7.67
C GLY A 214 -2.77 8.07 6.83
N HIS A 215 -3.36 6.89 6.65
CA HIS A 215 -2.84 5.87 5.75
C HIS A 215 -3.20 6.18 4.29
N GLU A 216 -2.30 5.87 3.35
CA GLU A 216 -2.51 6.20 1.93
C GLU A 216 -3.63 5.42 1.24
N ASN A 217 -4.02 4.29 1.81
CA ASN A 217 -5.18 3.50 1.37
C ASN A 217 -6.51 4.05 1.90
N SER A 218 -6.48 5.01 2.82
CA SER A 218 -7.70 5.54 3.41
C SER A 218 -8.54 6.30 2.39
N LEU A 219 -9.85 6.24 2.60
CA LEU A 219 -10.81 6.82 1.68
C LEU A 219 -10.52 8.30 1.45
N LEU A 220 -10.44 8.72 0.18
CA LEU A 220 -10.10 10.08 -0.29
C LEU A 220 -8.66 10.56 0.02
N HIS A 221 -7.81 9.73 0.63
CA HIS A 221 -6.42 10.09 0.85
C HIS A 221 -5.69 10.16 -0.51
N LYS A 222 -4.91 11.22 -0.70
CA LYS A 222 -4.08 11.42 -1.88
C LYS A 222 -2.89 10.46 -1.83
N GLN A 223 -2.50 9.97 -2.99
CA GLN A 223 -1.53 8.88 -3.10
C GLN A 223 -0.15 9.41 -3.51
N THR A 224 0.87 8.68 -3.09
CA THR A 224 2.22 8.85 -3.62
C THR A 224 2.47 7.82 -4.71
N ARG A 225 2.79 8.30 -5.92
CA ARG A 225 3.00 7.52 -7.13
C ARG A 225 4.43 7.71 -7.64
N PHE A 226 4.89 6.83 -8.53
CA PHE A 226 6.18 6.93 -9.19
C PHE A 226 6.02 7.28 -10.66
N GLN A 227 6.94 8.09 -11.18
CA GLN A 227 7.09 8.32 -12.61
C GLN A 227 7.65 7.06 -13.29
N ILE A 228 7.06 6.70 -14.44
CA ILE A 228 7.47 5.55 -15.28
C ILE A 228 7.61 5.97 -16.74
#